data_AF-A0A382HKB5-F1
#
_entry.id   AF-A0A382HKB5-F1
#
_cell.length_a   1.000
_cell.length_b   1.000
_cell.length_c   1.000
_cell.angle_alpha   90.00
_cell.angle_beta   90.00
_cell.angle_gamma   90.00
#
_symmetry.space_group_name_H-M   'P 1'
#
loop_
_entity.id
_entity.type
_entity.pdbx_description
1 polymer ?
#
loop_
_entity_poly.entity_id
_entity_poly.type
_entity_poly.pdbx_seq_one_letter_code
_entity_poly.pdbx_strand_id
1 'polypeptide(L)'
;DPSNLERMLFLYDGDVDSLRKDLVGSSHNDDRTRQCIRDLHRETGYILDPHSAVGYLGIEAGLRAFGNGPTVLLSTAHPAKFPEILEAEIGVSVSIPERLENCLSAERYVTPMLPKLTELRRILLA
;
A
#
# COMPACT_ATOMS: atom_id res chain seq x y z
N ASP A 1 7.09 -0.93 -13.80
CA ASP A 1 7.83 0.34 -13.81
C ASP A 1 7.13 1.42 -13.00
N PRO A 2 7.76 1.90 -11.91
CA PRO A 2 7.22 3.01 -11.11
C PRO A 2 7.27 4.32 -11.91
N SER A 3 6.11 4.85 -12.31
CA SER A 3 6.00 6.02 -13.19
C SER A 3 6.62 7.31 -12.65
N ASN A 4 6.86 7.41 -11.35
CA ASN A 4 7.51 8.57 -10.72
C ASN A 4 9.03 8.43 -10.56
N LEU A 5 9.64 7.30 -10.95
CA LEU A 5 11.09 7.13 -10.81
C LEU A 5 11.87 8.14 -11.65
N GLU A 6 11.39 8.49 -12.84
CA GLU A 6 12.02 9.52 -13.68
C GLU A 6 12.06 10.88 -12.97
N ARG A 7 11.02 11.23 -12.21
CA ARG A 7 10.98 12.46 -11.43
C ARG A 7 11.96 12.43 -10.27
N MET A 8 12.13 11.28 -9.62
CA MET A 8 13.14 11.10 -8.59
C MET A 8 14.54 11.26 -9.17
N LEU A 9 14.85 10.60 -10.29
CA LEU A 9 16.15 10.73 -10.95
C LEU A 9 16.44 12.18 -11.36
N PHE A 10 15.43 12.90 -11.88
CA PHE A 10 15.55 14.30 -12.21
C PHE A 10 15.95 15.18 -11.00
N LEU A 11 15.39 14.92 -9.81
CA LEU A 11 15.72 15.68 -8.60
C LEU A 11 17.17 15.48 -8.12
N TYR A 12 17.84 14.43 -8.59
CA TYR A 12 19.23 14.12 -8.25
C TYR A 12 20.17 14.27 -9.48
N ASP A 13 19.75 15.02 -10.51
CA ASP A 13 20.53 15.21 -11.75
C ASP A 13 20.95 13.89 -12.44
N GLY A 14 20.17 12.83 -12.24
CA GLY A 14 20.49 11.48 -12.71
C GLY A 14 21.57 10.74 -11.89
N ASP A 15 22.11 11.34 -10.84
CA ASP A 15 23.07 10.72 -9.94
C ASP A 15 22.39 9.75 -8.97
N VAL A 16 22.39 8.47 -9.36
CA VAL A 16 21.85 7.38 -8.57
C VAL A 16 22.61 7.17 -7.25
N ASP A 17 23.91 7.47 -7.20
CA ASP A 17 24.69 7.29 -5.98
C ASP A 17 24.38 8.37 -4.95
N SER A 18 24.01 9.57 -5.39
CA SER A 18 23.44 10.58 -4.49
C SER A 18 22.03 10.21 -4.02
N LEU A 19 21.15 9.70 -4.89
CA LEU A 19 19.83 9.20 -4.48
C LEU A 19 19.91 8.11 -3.40
N ARG A 20 20.88 7.19 -3.51
CA ARG A 20 21.08 6.09 -2.54
C ARG A 20 21.53 6.55 -1.16
N LYS A 21 22.00 7.79 -1.01
CA LYS A 21 22.34 8.36 0.30
C LYS A 21 21.10 8.78 1.10
N ASP A 22 20.00 9.06 0.40
CA ASP A 22 18.76 9.57 1.00
C ASP A 22 17.59 8.57 0.91
N LEU A 23 17.73 7.50 0.11
CA LEU A 23 16.68 6.53 -0.12
C LEU A 23 17.19 5.08 -0.03
N VAL A 24 16.49 4.28 0.79
CA VAL A 24 16.65 2.83 0.85
C VAL A 24 15.32 2.16 0.47
N GLY A 25 15.42 1.07 -0.28
CA GLY A 25 14.28 0.21 -0.60
C GLY A 25 14.34 -1.08 0.20
N SER A 26 13.17 -1.60 0.58
CA SER A 26 13.00 -2.95 1.10
C SER A 26 11.90 -3.68 0.33
N SER A 27 11.97 -5.00 0.31
CA SER A 27 10.97 -5.85 -0.32
C SER A 27 10.55 -6.96 0.64
N HIS A 28 9.24 -7.23 0.67
CA HIS A 28 8.64 -8.21 1.56
C HIS A 28 7.59 -9.00 0.77
N ASN A 29 7.51 -10.29 1.04
CA ASN A 29 6.51 -11.16 0.42
C ASN A 29 5.21 -11.19 1.26
N ASP A 30 4.18 -11.82 0.73
CA ASP A 30 2.85 -11.90 1.35
C ASP A 30 2.90 -12.58 2.73
N ASP A 31 3.67 -13.68 2.86
CA ASP A 31 3.79 -14.40 4.13
C ASP A 31 4.37 -13.53 5.24
N ARG A 32 5.43 -12.76 4.93
CA ARG A 32 6.02 -11.79 5.87
C ARG A 32 5.07 -10.65 6.19
N THR A 33 4.33 -10.16 5.20
CA THR A 33 3.32 -9.11 5.38
C THR A 33 2.20 -9.58 6.32
N ARG A 34 1.68 -10.79 6.11
CA ARG A 34 0.66 -11.41 6.98
C ARG A 34 1.17 -11.62 8.40
N GLN A 35 2.38 -12.15 8.55
CA GLN A 35 3.00 -12.33 9.86
C GLN A 35 3.15 -10.99 10.61
N CYS A 36 3.59 -9.94 9.91
CA CYS A 36 3.70 -8.59 10.48
C CYS A 36 2.35 -8.07 11.01
N ILE A 37 1.27 -8.26 10.25
CA ILE A 37 -0.08 -7.86 10.67
C ILE A 37 -0.48 -8.59 11.95
N ARG A 38 -0.29 -9.91 11.99
CA ARG A 38 -0.59 -10.74 13.17
C ARG A 38 0.18 -10.29 14.40
N ASP A 39 1.49 -10.08 14.24
CA ASP A 39 2.37 -9.76 15.35
C ASP A 39 2.08 -8.38 15.92
N LEU A 40 1.96 -7.36 15.06
CA LEU A 40 1.67 -6.01 15.54
C LEU A 40 0.30 -5.92 16.21
N HIS A 41 -0.72 -6.58 15.65
CA HIS A 41 -2.04 -6.63 16.26
C HIS A 41 -2.01 -7.32 17.63
N ARG A 42 -1.30 -8.45 17.75
CA ARG A 42 -1.16 -9.15 19.03
C ARG A 42 -0.42 -8.31 20.08
N GLU A 43 0.58 -7.55 19.68
CA GLU A 43 1.43 -6.77 20.58
C GLU A 43 0.80 -5.43 21.00
N THR A 44 0.04 -4.80 20.11
CA THR A 44 -0.41 -3.41 20.29
C THR A 44 -1.91 -3.20 20.16
N GLY A 45 -2.64 -4.16 19.60
CA GLY A 45 -4.03 -4.01 19.18
C GLY A 45 -4.21 -3.19 17.91
N TYR A 46 -3.14 -2.66 17.29
CA TYR A 46 -3.24 -1.88 16.05
C TYR A 46 -3.36 -2.80 14.83
N ILE A 47 -4.31 -2.49 13.94
CA ILE A 47 -4.55 -3.26 12.72
C ILE A 47 -3.95 -2.50 11.53
N LEU A 48 -2.90 -3.06 10.94
CA LEU A 48 -2.33 -2.57 9.68
C LEU A 48 -3.12 -3.13 8.49
N ASP A 49 -3.32 -2.30 7.47
CA ASP A 49 -3.60 -2.82 6.13
C ASP A 49 -2.31 -3.40 5.50
N PRO A 50 -2.42 -4.27 4.47
CA PRO A 50 -1.25 -4.90 3.85
C PRO A 50 -0.17 -3.93 3.36
N HIS A 51 -0.54 -2.76 2.84
CA HIS A 51 0.42 -1.76 2.33
C HIS A 51 1.18 -1.11 3.48
N SER A 52 0.48 -0.75 4.55
CA SER A 52 1.10 -0.18 5.75
C SER A 52 1.99 -1.20 6.47
N ALA A 53 1.67 -2.49 6.41
CA ALA A 53 2.52 -3.56 6.93
C ALA A 53 3.85 -3.70 6.15
N VAL A 54 3.81 -3.60 4.82
CA VAL A 54 5.04 -3.51 4.02
C VAL A 54 5.87 -2.28 4.41
N GLY A 55 5.23 -1.13 4.60
CA GLY A 55 5.90 0.09 5.08
C GLY A 55 6.51 -0.07 6.48
N TYR A 56 5.79 -0.72 7.40
CA TYR A 56 6.26 -0.98 8.76
C TYR A 56 7.51 -1.88 8.77
N LEU A 57 7.51 -2.94 7.96
CA LEU A 57 8.68 -3.82 7.80
C LEU A 57 9.87 -3.05 7.20
N GLY A 58 9.62 -2.08 6.31
CA GLY A 58 10.65 -1.24 5.72
C GLY A 58 11.37 -0.30 6.70
N ILE A 59 10.77 -0.02 7.86
CA ILE A 59 11.41 0.81 8.90
C ILE A 59 12.76 0.22 9.30
N GLU A 60 12.87 -1.11 9.43
CA GLU A 60 14.11 -1.76 9.82
C GLU A 60 15.24 -1.51 8.79
N ALA A 61 14.92 -1.47 7.49
CA ALA A 61 15.88 -1.12 6.46
C ALA A 61 16.30 0.36 6.55
N GLY A 62 15.35 1.26 6.83
CA GLY A 62 15.61 2.68 7.10
C GLY A 62 16.55 2.89 8.29
N LEU A 63 16.28 2.24 9.42
CA LEU A 63 17.10 2.35 10.63
C LEU A 63 18.52 1.81 10.41
N ARG A 64 18.68 0.72 9.66
CA ARG A 64 20.01 0.20 9.29
C ARG A 64 20.79 1.15 8.37
N ALA A 65 20.10 1.81 7.44
CA ALA A 65 20.74 2.70 6.48
C ALA A 65 21.07 4.08 7.07
N PHE A 66 20.18 4.63 7.90
CA PHE A 66 20.23 6.04 8.32
C PHE A 66 20.41 6.23 9.83
N GLY A 67 20.41 5.15 10.62
CA GLY A 67 20.53 5.19 12.08
C GLY A 67 19.19 5.40 12.80
N ASN A 68 19.26 5.47 14.13
CA ASN A 68 18.08 5.61 14.98
C ASN A 68 17.56 7.05 15.00
N GLY A 69 16.24 7.22 14.95
CA GLY A 69 15.59 8.52 15.07
C GLY A 69 14.06 8.43 15.07
N PRO A 70 13.36 9.56 15.25
CA PRO A 70 11.91 9.61 15.09
C PRO A 70 11.51 9.05 13.72
N THR A 71 10.61 8.07 13.73
CA THR A 71 10.15 7.39 12.52
C THR A 71 8.67 7.70 12.30
N VAL A 72 8.32 8.08 11.08
CA VAL A 72 6.93 8.28 10.65
C VAL A 72 6.57 7.21 9.64
N LEU A 73 5.53 6.43 9.93
CA LEU A 73 4.94 5.49 8.99
C LEU A 73 3.75 6.14 8.28
N LEU A 74 3.74 6.10 6.95
CA LEU A 74 2.57 6.50 6.17
C LEU A 74 1.61 5.32 6.07
N SER A 75 0.50 5.39 6.81
CA SER A 75 -0.57 4.39 6.71
C SER A 75 -1.42 4.69 5.47
N THR A 76 -1.17 3.99 4.35
CA THR A 76 -1.68 4.42 3.04
C THR A 76 -3.11 3.97 2.73
N ALA A 77 -3.65 3.00 3.48
CA ALA A 77 -5.04 2.59 3.34
C ALA A 77 -5.68 2.28 4.70
N HIS A 78 -7.01 2.37 4.72
CA HIS A 78 -7.81 1.95 5.88
C HIS A 78 -8.01 0.42 5.87
N PRO A 79 -7.95 -0.27 7.02
CA PRO A 79 -8.15 -1.73 7.13
C PRO A 79 -9.41 -2.26 6.43
N ALA A 80 -10.52 -1.52 6.53
CA ALA A 80 -11.80 -1.86 5.90
C ALA A 80 -11.77 -2.03 4.37
N LYS A 81 -10.67 -1.66 3.69
CA LYS A 81 -10.48 -1.95 2.26
C LYS A 81 -10.06 -3.40 1.98
N PHE A 82 -9.59 -4.13 2.99
CA PHE A 82 -9.04 -5.49 2.86
C PHE A 82 -9.54 -6.43 3.98
N PRO A 83 -10.85 -6.44 4.31
CA PRO A 83 -11.36 -7.14 5.50
C PRO A 83 -11.03 -8.63 5.45
N GLU A 84 -11.27 -9.32 4.33
CA GLU A 84 -11.03 -10.78 4.22
C GLU A 84 -9.60 -11.20 4.54
N ILE A 85 -8.61 -10.43 4.06
CA ILE A 85 -7.20 -10.70 4.33
C ILE A 85 -6.93 -10.49 5.82
N LEU A 86 -7.40 -9.38 6.38
CA LEU A 86 -7.08 -9.01 7.75
C LEU A 86 -7.76 -9.92 8.76
N GLU A 87 -9.07 -10.16 8.62
CA GLU A 87 -9.87 -10.99 9.54
C GLU A 87 -9.31 -12.42 9.64
N ALA A 88 -8.82 -12.98 8.53
CA ALA A 88 -8.14 -14.28 8.52
C ALA A 88 -6.85 -14.31 9.35
N GLU A 89 -6.16 -13.18 9.46
CA GLU A 89 -4.90 -13.06 10.22
C GLU A 89 -5.13 -12.73 11.70
N ILE A 90 -6.09 -11.85 11.99
CA ILE A 90 -6.28 -11.29 13.34
C ILE A 90 -7.40 -11.94 14.14
N GLY A 91 -8.27 -12.72 13.49
CA GLY A 91 -9.36 -13.46 14.15
C GLY A 91 -10.49 -12.58 14.71
N VAL A 92 -10.53 -11.29 14.35
CA VAL A 92 -11.59 -10.35 14.71
C VAL A 92 -12.12 -9.65 13.47
N SER A 93 -13.39 -9.23 13.50
CA SER A 93 -13.98 -8.53 12.36
C SER A 93 -13.50 -7.09 12.24
N VAL A 94 -13.23 -6.65 11.01
CA VAL A 94 -12.81 -5.29 10.71
C VAL A 94 -14.06 -4.43 10.49
N SER A 95 -14.29 -3.45 11.37
CA SER A 95 -15.42 -2.54 11.25
C SER A 95 -15.36 -1.74 9.95
N ILE A 96 -16.45 -1.78 9.18
CA ILE A 96 -16.61 -0.98 7.96
C ILE A 96 -17.21 0.39 8.35
N PRO A 97 -16.58 1.51 8.01
CA PRO A 97 -17.18 2.83 8.23
C PRO A 97 -18.48 2.98 7.42
N GLU A 98 -19.51 3.59 8.01
CA GLU A 98 -20.84 3.80 7.40
C GLU A 98 -20.77 4.40 5.98
N ARG A 99 -19.87 5.39 5.77
CA ARG A 99 -19.69 6.00 4.44
C ARG A 99 -19.22 5.00 3.38
N LEU A 100 -18.41 4.02 3.77
CA LEU A 100 -17.93 2.97 2.87
C LEU A 100 -19.02 1.93 2.63
N GLU A 101 -19.80 1.57 3.65
CA GLU A 101 -20.94 0.66 3.53
C GLU A 101 -21.98 1.16 2.51
N ASN A 102 -22.29 2.46 2.54
CA ASN A 102 -23.18 3.09 1.55
C ASN A 102 -22.63 3.00 0.12
N CYS A 103 -21.30 3.10 -0.06
CA CYS A 103 -20.68 2.94 -1.37
C CYS A 103 -20.66 1.48 -1.85
N LEU A 104 -20.46 0.52 -0.95
CA LEU A 104 -20.39 -0.91 -1.27
C LEU A 104 -21.75 -1.49 -1.63
N SER A 105 -22.82 -0.96 -1.04
CA SER A 105 -24.21 -1.38 -1.30
C SER A 105 -24.86 -0.70 -2.51
N ALA A 106 -24.24 0.35 -3.05
CA ALA A 106 -24.74 1.07 -4.23
C ALA A 106 -24.70 0.22 -5.51
N GLU A 107 -25.62 0.50 -6.43
CA GLU A 107 -25.64 -0.14 -7.74
C GLU A 107 -24.32 0.14 -8.50
N ARG A 108 -23.72 -0.91 -9.05
CA ARG A 108 -22.45 -0.83 -9.80
C ARG A 108 -22.70 -0.62 -11.28
N TYR A 109 -22.28 0.52 -11.81
CA TYR A 109 -22.28 0.79 -13.25
C TYR A 109 -20.89 0.48 -13.83
N VAL A 110 -20.78 -0.68 -14.49
CA VAL A 110 -19.52 -1.15 -15.09
C VAL A 110 -19.78 -1.55 -16.53
N THR A 111 -19.03 -0.96 -17.47
CA THR A 111 -19.04 -1.33 -18.89
C THR A 111 -17.80 -2.15 -19.21
N PRO A 112 -17.90 -3.46 -19.44
CA PRO A 112 -16.75 -4.29 -19.81
C PRO A 112 -16.19 -3.89 -21.18
N MET A 113 -14.86 -3.97 -21.34
CA MET A 113 -14.17 -3.73 -22.60
C MET A 113 -12.91 -4.56 -22.74
N LEU A 114 -12.49 -4.82 -23.98
CA LEU A 114 -11.17 -5.39 -24.25
C LEU A 114 -10.07 -4.37 -23.91
N PRO A 115 -8.86 -4.81 -23.53
CA PRO A 115 -7.73 -3.92 -23.25
C PRO A 115 -7.13 -3.33 -24.53
N LYS A 116 -7.96 -2.63 -25.32
CA LYS A 116 -7.61 -2.01 -26.60
C LYS A 116 -8.01 -0.53 -26.57
N LEU A 117 -7.11 0.34 -26.99
CA LEU A 117 -7.38 1.79 -27.07
C LEU A 117 -8.58 2.11 -27.98
N THR A 118 -8.80 1.30 -29.02
CA THR A 118 -9.95 1.44 -29.92
C THR A 118 -11.28 1.22 -29.22
N GLU A 119 -11.36 0.26 -28.29
CA GLU A 119 -12.59 0.02 -27.51
C GLU A 119 -12.84 1.14 -26.52
N LEU A 120 -11.78 1.63 -25.86
CA LEU A 120 -11.90 2.78 -24.96
C LEU A 120 -12.44 4.00 -25.70
N ARG A 121 -11.85 4.31 -26.87
CA ARG A 121 -12.28 5.43 -27.72
C ARG A 121 -13.74 5.29 -28.15
N ARG A 122 -14.16 4.09 -28.54
CA ARG A 122 -15.54 3.81 -28.96
C ARG A 122 -16.53 4.07 -27.82
N ILE A 123 -16.20 3.66 -26.59
CA ILE A 123 -17.08 3.82 -25.43
C ILE A 123 -17.19 5.29 -24.99
N LEU A 124 -16.08 6.04 -25.01
CA LEU A 124 -16.06 7.44 -24.56
C LEU A 124 -16.70 8.43 -25.56
N LEU A 125 -16.81 8.05 -26.84
CA LEU A 125 -17.32 8.91 -27.91
C LEU A 125 -18.71 8.47 -28.43
N ALA A 126 -19.31 7.45 -27.83
CA ALA A 126 -20.69 7.03 -28.10
C ALA A 126 -21.68 7.97 -27.39
#